data_AF-A0A2V7U7Q0-F1
#
_entry.id   AF-A0A2V7U7Q0-F1
#
_cell.length_a   1.000
_cell.length_b   1.000
_cell.length_c   1.000
_cell.angle_alpha   90.00
_cell.angle_beta   90.00
_cell.angle_gamma   90.00
#
_symmetry.space_group_name_H-M   'P 1'
#
loop_
_entity.id
_entity.type
_entity.pdbx_description
1 polymer ?
#
loop_
_entity_poly.entity_id
_entity_poly.type
_entity_poly.pdbx_seq_one_letter_code
_entity_poly.pdbx_strand_id
1 'polypeptide(L)'
;MSQDPLEVLSAFMDGEPVAPDTLAAALLAPGAREALVDFAGVRAQIAADDSRPSPAFYRAMNGLVGDRRRGVHTPWAILRAAVAVVVLALAAVGAISLGGRFRGNTAEEPPQATRIIQFTPGVDWHEGAQR
;
A
#
# COMPACT_ATOMS: atom_id res chain seq x y z
N MET A 1 -18.90 -24.70 10.82
CA MET A 1 -17.79 -25.06 9.91
C MET A 1 -16.60 -25.36 10.82
N SER A 2 -16.09 -26.58 10.80
CA SER A 2 -14.89 -26.92 11.58
C SER A 2 -13.69 -26.25 10.91
N GLN A 3 -13.00 -25.36 11.61
CA GLN A 3 -11.74 -24.78 11.12
C GLN A 3 -10.70 -25.87 10.93
N ASP A 4 -9.84 -25.71 9.92
CA ASP A 4 -8.74 -26.64 9.65
C ASP A 4 -7.74 -26.61 10.84
N PRO A 5 -7.39 -27.75 11.45
CA PRO A 5 -6.40 -27.81 12.52
C PRO A 5 -5.07 -27.13 12.17
N LEU A 6 -4.60 -27.23 10.92
CA LEU A 6 -3.34 -26.59 10.52
C LEU A 6 -3.45 -25.07 10.49
N GLU A 7 -4.59 -24.54 10.04
CA GLU A 7 -4.88 -23.11 10.05
C GLU A 7 -4.88 -22.57 11.49
N VAL A 8 -5.53 -23.28 12.41
CA VAL A 8 -5.57 -22.93 13.85
C VAL A 8 -4.16 -22.90 14.45
N LEU A 9 -3.31 -23.88 14.14
CA LEU A 9 -1.94 -23.94 14.63
C LEU A 9 -1.07 -22.83 14.03
N SER A 10 -1.23 -22.51 12.74
CA SER A 10 -0.54 -21.38 12.11
C SER A 10 -0.92 -20.06 12.77
N ALA A 11 -2.22 -19.79 12.94
CA ALA A 11 -2.72 -18.58 13.61
C ALA A 11 -2.14 -18.43 15.02
N PHE A 12 -2.12 -19.50 15.81
CA PHE A 12 -1.50 -19.50 17.13
C PHE A 12 0.00 -19.17 17.07
N MET A 13 0.74 -19.77 16.14
CA MET A 13 2.18 -19.51 15.97
C MET A 13 2.46 -18.06 15.54
N ASP A 14 1.58 -17.45 14.76
CA ASP A 14 1.70 -16.04 14.36
C ASP A 14 1.31 -15.06 15.48
N GLY A 15 0.87 -15.57 16.63
CA GLY A 15 0.47 -14.76 17.78
C GLY A 15 -0.96 -14.22 17.66
N GLU A 16 -1.75 -14.75 16.73
CA GLU A 16 -3.14 -14.39 16.58
C GLU A 16 -4.00 -14.98 17.72
N PRO A 17 -5.10 -14.30 18.10
CA PRO A 17 -5.97 -14.78 19.15
C PRO A 17 -6.72 -16.05 18.72
N VAL A 18 -6.42 -17.17 19.37
CA VAL A 18 -7.10 -18.46 19.20
C VAL A 18 -7.78 -18.86 20.51
N ALA A 19 -9.04 -19.28 20.43
CA ALA A 19 -9.77 -19.76 21.61
C ALA A 19 -9.12 -21.04 22.18
N PRO A 20 -8.97 -21.17 23.52
CA PRO A 20 -8.28 -22.32 24.12
C PRO A 20 -8.84 -23.68 23.71
N ASP A 21 -10.17 -23.80 23.64
CA ASP A 21 -10.85 -25.05 23.27
C ASP A 21 -10.61 -25.42 21.81
N THR A 22 -10.55 -24.42 20.92
CA THR A 22 -10.24 -24.61 19.49
C THR A 22 -8.79 -25.05 19.31
N LEU A 23 -7.85 -24.46 20.05
CA LEU A 23 -6.45 -24.87 20.05
C LEU A 23 -6.30 -26.30 20.60
N ALA A 24 -6.99 -26.62 21.70
CA ALA A 24 -6.96 -27.96 22.29
C ALA A 24 -7.49 -29.02 21.30
N ALA A 25 -8.59 -28.72 20.60
CA ALA A 25 -9.12 -29.59 19.56
C ALA A 25 -8.14 -29.78 18.38
N ALA A 26 -7.49 -28.70 17.93
CA ALA A 26 -6.49 -28.77 16.86
C ALA A 26 -5.26 -29.60 17.26
N LEU A 27 -4.78 -29.48 18.50
CA LEU A 27 -3.64 -30.25 19.01
C LEU A 27 -3.92 -31.76 19.15
N LEU A 28 -5.18 -32.17 19.20
CA LEU A 28 -5.59 -33.57 19.22
C LEU A 28 -5.69 -34.19 17.81
N ALA A 29 -5.62 -33.36 16.75
CA ALA A 29 -5.67 -33.86 15.39
C ALA A 29 -4.43 -34.71 15.06
N PRO A 30 -4.57 -35.76 14.23
CA PRO A 30 -3.42 -36.55 13.77
C PRO A 30 -2.41 -35.66 13.04
N GLY A 31 -1.12 -35.78 13.37
CA GLY A 31 -0.05 -34.99 12.74
C GLY A 31 0.13 -33.56 13.29
N ALA A 32 -0.70 -33.13 14.25
CA ALA A 32 -0.65 -31.77 14.78
C ALA A 32 0.67 -31.44 15.48
N ARG A 33 1.28 -32.42 16.16
CA ARG A 33 2.56 -32.24 16.87
C ARG A 33 3.71 -32.07 15.88
N GLU A 34 3.73 -32.90 14.85
CA GLU A 34 4.70 -32.86 13.76
C GLU A 34 4.60 -31.52 13.03
N ALA A 35 3.40 -31.09 12.67
CA ALA A 35 3.17 -29.79 12.03
C ALA A 35 3.65 -28.62 12.90
N LEU A 36 3.38 -28.65 14.22
CA LEU A 36 3.83 -27.59 15.13
C LEU A 36 5.36 -27.53 15.24
N VAL A 37 6.04 -28.69 15.24
CA VAL A 37 7.51 -28.77 15.20
C VAL A 37 8.04 -28.23 13.87
N ASP A 38 7.42 -28.57 12.76
CA ASP A 38 7.82 -28.10 11.43
C ASP A 38 7.67 -26.57 11.31
N PHE A 39 6.55 -26.00 11.76
CA PHE A 39 6.34 -24.56 11.80
C PHE A 39 7.38 -23.85 12.67
N ALA A 40 7.64 -24.36 13.88
CA ALA A 40 8.67 -23.82 14.75
C ALA A 40 10.07 -23.92 14.13
N GLY A 41 10.36 -25.03 13.45
CA GLY A 41 11.63 -25.29 12.77
C GLY A 41 11.88 -24.34 11.60
N VAL A 42 10.88 -24.12 10.73
CA VAL A 42 10.98 -23.14 9.64
C VAL A 42 11.21 -21.73 10.19
N ARG A 43 10.46 -21.34 11.24
CA ARG A 43 10.63 -20.03 11.86
C ARG A 43 12.01 -19.83 12.49
N ALA A 44 12.54 -20.86 13.14
CA ALA A 44 13.90 -20.82 13.68
C ALA A 44 14.96 -20.66 12.58
N GLN A 45 14.78 -21.35 11.44
CA GLN A 45 15.67 -21.21 10.29
C GLN A 45 15.61 -19.81 9.68
N ILE A 46 14.41 -19.24 9.49
CA ILE A 46 14.24 -17.88 8.99
C ILE A 46 14.84 -16.86 9.97
N ALA A 47 14.66 -17.06 11.28
CA ALA A 47 15.24 -16.17 12.29
C ALA A 47 16.78 -16.25 12.35
N ALA A 48 17.35 -17.42 12.06
CA ALA A 48 18.80 -17.63 11.99
C ALA A 48 19.39 -17.12 10.67
N ASP A 49 18.61 -17.11 9.59
CA ASP A 49 18.97 -16.52 8.31
C ASP A 49 18.94 -14.99 8.42
N ASP A 50 20.05 -14.41 8.88
CA ASP A 50 20.26 -12.97 8.97
C ASP A 50 20.27 -12.42 7.53
N SER A 51 19.07 -12.14 7.02
CA SER A 51 18.75 -11.72 5.65
C SER A 51 19.27 -10.31 5.40
N ARG A 52 20.59 -10.12 5.50
CA ARG A 52 21.28 -8.88 5.18
C ARG A 52 21.75 -8.99 3.74
N PRO A 53 21.14 -8.25 2.80
CA PRO A 53 21.67 -8.16 1.45
C PRO A 53 23.15 -7.81 1.48
N SER A 54 23.93 -8.36 0.55
CA SER A 54 25.37 -8.12 0.53
C SER A 54 25.70 -6.63 0.39
N PRO A 55 26.86 -6.16 0.86
CA PRO A 55 27.31 -4.79 0.60
C PRO A 55 27.33 -4.42 -0.89
N ALA A 56 27.55 -5.40 -1.78
CA ALA A 56 27.49 -5.20 -3.23
C ALA A 56 26.06 -4.90 -3.72
N PHE A 57 25.05 -5.58 -3.18
CA PHE A 57 23.65 -5.30 -3.47
C PHE A 57 23.26 -3.87 -3.10
N TYR A 58 23.65 -3.40 -1.91
CA TYR A 58 23.38 -2.02 -1.48
C TYR A 58 24.05 -0.97 -2.39
N ARG A 59 25.28 -1.23 -2.84
CA ARG A 59 25.96 -0.34 -3.80
C ARG A 59 25.22 -0.25 -5.12
N ALA A 60 24.72 -1.39 -5.65
CA ALA A 60 23.92 -1.40 -6.87
C ALA A 60 22.59 -0.65 -6.70
N MET A 61 21.89 -0.87 -5.59
CA MET A 61 20.59 -0.24 -5.32
C MET A 61 20.68 1.28 -5.05
N ASN A 62 21.76 1.76 -4.42
CA ASN A 62 21.93 3.19 -4.17
C ASN A 62 21.98 4.02 -5.46
N GLY A 63 22.50 3.46 -6.56
CA GLY A 63 22.47 4.12 -7.87
C GLY A 63 21.05 4.26 -8.42
N LEU A 64 20.20 3.27 -8.20
CA LEU A 64 18.82 3.24 -8.72
C LEU A 64 17.84 4.07 -7.87
N VAL A 65 18.05 4.13 -6.56
CA VAL A 65 17.18 4.87 -5.62
C VAL A 65 17.61 6.33 -5.49
N GLY A 66 18.91 6.61 -5.60
CA GLY A 66 19.49 7.95 -5.42
C GLY A 66 19.07 8.98 -6.48
N ASP A 67 18.78 8.54 -7.71
CA ASP A 67 18.40 9.45 -8.80
C ASP A 67 17.01 10.05 -8.65
N ARG A 68 16.10 9.40 -7.91
CA ARG A 68 14.72 9.89 -7.76
C ARG A 68 14.57 11.02 -6.73
N ARG A 69 15.61 11.32 -5.93
CA ARG A 69 15.57 12.35 -4.87
C ARG A 69 16.49 13.55 -5.10
N ARG A 70 17.25 13.62 -6.19
CA ARG A 70 18.00 14.83 -6.58
C ARG A 70 17.15 15.78 -7.42
N GLY A 71 15.91 16.00 -7.02
CA GLY A 71 15.22 17.23 -7.39
C GLY A 71 15.90 18.35 -6.62
N VAL A 72 16.80 19.06 -7.29
CA VAL A 72 17.58 20.16 -6.71
C VAL A 72 16.60 21.21 -6.18
N HIS A 73 16.35 21.20 -4.87
CA HIS A 73 15.76 22.34 -4.16
C HIS A 73 16.77 23.47 -4.21
N THR A 74 16.88 24.14 -5.37
CA THR A 74 17.58 25.41 -5.45
C THR A 74 16.76 26.43 -4.67
N PRO A 75 17.39 27.28 -3.85
CA PRO A 75 16.68 28.32 -3.08
C PRO A 75 15.88 29.26 -3.99
N TRP A 76 16.29 29.38 -5.25
CA TRP A 76 15.61 30.12 -6.31
C TRP A 76 14.27 29.50 -6.75
N ALA A 77 14.12 28.18 -6.72
CA ALA A 77 12.86 27.52 -7.06
C ALA A 77 11.77 27.79 -6.02
N ILE A 78 12.16 27.85 -4.74
CA ILE A 78 11.27 28.22 -3.62
C ILE A 78 10.81 29.67 -3.77
N LEU A 79 11.73 30.57 -4.13
CA LEU A 79 11.41 31.99 -4.34
C LEU A 79 10.43 32.21 -5.51
N ARG A 80 10.60 31.49 -6.62
CA ARG A 80 9.70 31.57 -7.78
C ARG A 80 8.31 31.02 -7.48
N ALA A 81 8.22 29.92 -6.72
CA ALA A 81 6.94 29.38 -6.28
C ALA A 81 6.19 30.36 -5.37
N ALA A 82 6.89 31.01 -4.43
CA ALA A 82 6.30 32.02 -3.55
C ALA A 82 5.73 33.22 -4.34
N VAL A 83 6.48 33.74 -5.33
CA VAL A 83 6.01 34.84 -6.18
C VAL A 83 4.78 34.43 -7.00
N ALA A 84 4.77 33.22 -7.57
CA ALA A 84 3.64 32.72 -8.34
C ALA A 84 2.35 32.63 -7.50
N VAL A 85 2.46 32.18 -6.24
CA VAL A 85 1.32 32.12 -5.30
C VAL A 85 0.79 33.51 -4.96
N VAL A 86 1.67 34.50 -4.75
CA VAL A 86 1.25 35.88 -4.47
C VAL A 86 0.55 36.50 -5.68
N VAL A 87 1.07 36.29 -6.89
CA VAL A 87 0.44 36.78 -8.13
C VAL A 87 -0.92 36.12 -8.34
N LEU A 88 -1.04 34.81 -8.11
CA LEU A 88 -2.30 34.09 -8.21
C LEU A 88 -3.33 34.58 -7.18
N ALA A 89 -2.91 34.83 -5.94
CA ALA A 89 -3.76 35.35 -4.88
C ALA A 89 -4.27 36.77 -5.22
N LEU A 90 -3.40 37.64 -5.73
CA LEU A 90 -3.79 38.99 -6.16
C LEU A 90 -4.73 38.95 -7.39
N ALA A 91 -4.46 38.07 -8.35
CA ALA A 91 -5.33 37.87 -9.50
C ALA A 91 -6.71 37.33 -9.09
N ALA A 92 -6.77 36.40 -8.14
CA ALA A 92 -8.02 35.86 -7.60
C ALA A 92 -8.84 36.95 -6.89
N VAL A 93 -8.21 37.77 -6.05
CA VAL A 93 -8.88 38.89 -5.37
C VAL A 93 -9.40 39.92 -6.37
N GLY A 94 -8.61 40.26 -7.39
CA GLY A 94 -9.03 41.15 -8.48
C GLY A 94 -10.21 40.60 -9.29
N ALA A 95 -10.17 39.30 -9.62
CA ALA A 95 -11.23 38.63 -10.36
C ALA A 95 -12.54 38.51 -9.57
N ILE A 96 -12.47 38.26 -8.25
CA ILE A 96 -13.66 38.18 -7.38
C ILE A 96 -14.29 39.56 -7.21
N SER A 97 -13.49 40.61 -6.99
CA SER A 97 -13.99 41.99 -6.83
C SER A 97 -14.61 42.54 -8.12
N LEU A 98 -14.12 42.14 -9.30
CA LEU A 98 -14.66 42.58 -10.59
C LEU A 98 -15.84 41.71 -11.04
N GLY A 99 -15.80 40.40 -10.76
CA GLY A 99 -16.85 39.43 -11.11
C GLY A 99 -18.12 39.55 -10.26
N GLY A 100 -18.03 40.03 -9.01
CA GLY A 100 -19.20 40.26 -8.14
C GLY A 100 -20.19 41.30 -8.67
N ARG A 101 -19.77 42.21 -9.55
CA ARG A 101 -20.66 43.18 -10.21
C ARG A 101 -21.33 42.67 -11.48
N PHE A 102 -20.87 41.54 -12.03
CA PHE A 102 -21.34 41.00 -13.32
C PHE A 102 -22.01 39.64 -13.21
N ARG A 103 -22.13 39.04 -12.02
CA ARG A 103 -22.66 37.69 -11.84
C ARG A 103 -24.19 37.64 -11.85
N GLY A 104 -24.76 37.87 -13.04
CA GLY A 104 -26.04 37.30 -13.42
C GLY A 104 -25.86 35.81 -13.77
N ASN A 105 -26.45 34.96 -12.93
CA ASN A 105 -27.04 33.65 -13.25
C ASN A 105 -26.29 32.69 -14.21
N THR A 106 -25.47 31.78 -13.67
CA THR A 106 -25.34 30.40 -14.18
C THR A 106 -24.89 29.48 -13.04
N ALA A 107 -25.76 28.54 -12.65
CA ALA A 107 -25.42 27.43 -11.77
C ALA A 107 -24.55 26.44 -12.54
N GLU A 108 -23.31 26.20 -12.09
CA GLU A 108 -22.48 25.09 -12.55
C GLU A 108 -22.95 23.81 -11.87
N GLU A 109 -23.80 23.05 -12.56
CA GLU A 109 -24.07 21.67 -12.21
C GLU A 109 -22.85 20.82 -12.63
N PRO A 110 -22.33 19.93 -11.76
CA PRO A 110 -21.14 19.15 -12.06
C PRO A 110 -21.38 18.19 -13.24
N PRO A 111 -20.37 17.96 -14.10
CA PRO A 111 -20.53 17.13 -15.29
C PRO A 111 -20.83 15.68 -14.90
N GLN A 112 -21.87 15.11 -15.52
CA GLN A 112 -22.22 13.70 -15.30
C GLN A 112 -21.22 12.77 -16.02
N ALA A 113 -20.87 11.68 -15.35
CA ALA A 113 -19.92 10.70 -15.85
C ALA A 113 -20.39 10.13 -17.20
N THR A 114 -19.58 10.33 -18.24
CA THR A 114 -19.95 9.94 -19.61
C THR A 114 -19.76 8.45 -19.88
N ARG A 115 -19.01 7.73 -19.03
CA ARG A 115 -18.74 6.29 -19.19
C ARG A 115 -18.29 5.65 -17.88
N ILE A 116 -18.84 4.48 -17.57
CA ILE A 116 -18.37 3.61 -16.49
C ILE A 116 -17.77 2.36 -17.15
N ILE A 117 -16.49 2.07 -16.87
CA ILE A 117 -15.83 0.86 -17.37
C ILE A 117 -16.04 -0.23 -16.31
N GLN A 118 -16.69 -1.32 -16.70
CA GLN A 118 -16.83 -2.51 -15.88
C GLN A 118 -15.79 -3.54 -16.29
N PHE A 119 -15.21 -4.18 -15.28
CA PHE A 119 -14.10 -5.11 -15.41
C PHE A 119 -14.59 -6.50 -15.03
N THR A 120 -14.46 -7.47 -15.93
CA THR A 120 -14.94 -8.85 -15.72
C THR A 120 -13.78 -9.80 -15.42
N PRO A 121 -13.71 -10.38 -14.21
CA PRO A 121 -12.66 -11.34 -13.85
C PRO A 121 -12.65 -12.55 -14.79
N GLY A 122 -11.48 -12.94 -15.28
CA GLY A 122 -11.31 -14.06 -16.22
C GLY A 122 -11.46 -13.71 -17.70
N VAL A 123 -11.85 -12.47 -18.04
CA VAL A 123 -11.83 -11.94 -19.42
C VAL A 123 -10.80 -10.82 -19.57
N ASP A 124 -10.86 -9.81 -18.69
CA ASP A 124 -10.00 -8.63 -18.79
C ASP A 124 -8.64 -8.79 -18.08
N TRP A 125 -8.55 -9.75 -17.17
CA TRP A 125 -7.29 -10.20 -16.59
C TRP A 125 -7.36 -11.69 -16.24
N HIS A 126 -6.26 -12.39 -16.46
CA HIS A 126 -6.08 -13.78 -16.06
C HIS A 126 -5.12 -13.83 -14.89
N GLU A 127 -5.55 -14.41 -13.77
CA GLU A 127 -4.63 -14.77 -12.69
C GLU A 127 -3.67 -15.82 -13.23
N GLY A 128 -2.37 -15.58 -13.09
CA GLY A 128 -1.33 -16.41 -13.68
C GLY A 128 -1.51 -17.87 -13.30
N ALA A 129 -1.81 -18.71 -14.30
CA ALA A 129 -1.78 -20.15 -14.14
C ALA A 129 -0.33 -20.58 -13.89
N GLN A 130 0.02 -20.80 -12.62
CA GLN A 130 1.25 -21.47 -12.26
C GLN A 130 1.18 -22.92 -12.75
N ARG A 131 2.14 -23.30 -13.59
CA ARG A 131 2.65 -24.67 -13.70
C ARG A 131 4.17 -24.61 -13.73
#